data_AF-A0A3M6VEQ1-F1
#
_entry.id   AF-A0A3M6VEQ1-F1
#
_cell.length_a   1.000
_cell.length_b   1.000
_cell.length_c   1.000
_cell.angle_alpha   90.00
_cell.angle_beta   90.00
_cell.angle_gamma   90.00
#
_symmetry.space_group_name_H-M   'P 1'
#
loop_
_entity.id
_entity.type
_entity.pdbx_description
1 polymer ?
#
loop_
_entity_poly.entity_id
_entity_poly.type
_entity_poly.pdbx_seq_one_letter_code
_entity_poly.pdbx_strand_id
1 'polypeptide(L)'
;MSLAFSYQDCITESNNLTLHIQVDEYLSSASVSDDEPELALHWDQQALSQFVNAANSVDTGVAMPDWLSQPRGSITPDSIVEDIMKLLATKAGGRFGRVLLTTNSLVQFGQLCGMFAYIENDAFMLAAADTAGISDGTTLAKVFCVTEGSVSAAVPMEFPPLENQSRRLFS
;
A
#
# COMPACT_ATOMS: atom_id res chain seq x y z
N MET A 1 3.96 -5.93 23.68
CA MET A 1 5.20 -5.70 22.92
C MET A 1 4.95 -4.48 22.05
N SER A 2 5.77 -3.44 22.21
CA SER A 2 5.58 -2.18 21.49
C SER A 2 5.94 -2.40 20.01
N LEU A 3 4.94 -2.30 19.13
CA LEU A 3 5.08 -2.28 17.67
C LEU A 3 5.44 -0.86 17.23
N ALA A 4 6.52 -0.30 17.76
CA ALA A 4 7.01 0.98 17.28
C ALA A 4 7.68 0.73 15.92
N PHE A 5 6.97 1.05 14.84
CA PHE A 5 7.54 1.06 13.50
C PHE A 5 8.43 2.29 13.37
N SER A 6 9.74 2.08 13.27
CA SER A 6 10.67 3.16 12.95
C SER A 6 10.70 3.33 11.44
N TYR A 7 10.77 4.57 10.95
CA TYR A 7 10.92 4.81 9.52
C TYR A 7 12.13 4.04 8.96
N GLN A 8 13.21 3.89 9.73
CA GLN A 8 14.35 3.05 9.34
C GLN A 8 13.96 1.61 8.98
N ASP A 9 12.89 1.02 9.52
CA ASP A 9 12.49 -0.36 9.22
C ASP A 9 11.90 -0.50 7.80
N CYS A 10 11.13 0.50 7.35
CA CYS A 10 10.68 0.64 5.96
C CYS A 10 11.85 0.66 4.96
N ILE A 11 12.99 1.16 5.42
CA ILE A 11 14.18 1.34 4.61
C ILE A 11 15.16 0.16 4.72
N THR A 12 15.24 -0.50 5.88
CA THR A 12 16.25 -1.53 6.16
C THR A 12 15.94 -2.85 5.46
N GLU A 13 14.66 -3.13 5.16
CA GLU A 13 14.28 -4.30 4.36
C GLU A 13 14.46 -4.10 2.84
N SER A 14 14.70 -2.87 2.40
CA SER A 14 15.10 -2.58 1.03
C SER A 14 16.62 -2.40 0.99
N ASN A 15 17.35 -3.31 0.36
CA ASN A 15 18.79 -3.14 0.06
C ASN A 15 19.08 -1.99 -0.95
N ASN A 16 18.22 -0.98 -1.00
CA ASN A 16 18.21 0.08 -1.98
C ASN A 16 18.47 1.42 -1.27
N LEU A 17 19.74 1.84 -1.28
CA LEU A 17 20.18 3.14 -0.75
C LEU A 17 19.39 4.33 -1.32
N THR A 18 18.80 4.20 -2.51
CA THR A 18 17.98 5.24 -3.15
C THR A 18 16.68 5.49 -2.41
N LEU A 19 16.08 4.45 -1.83
CA LEU A 19 14.87 4.58 -1.01
C LEU A 19 15.17 5.32 0.29
N HIS A 20 16.34 5.09 0.92
CA HIS A 20 16.77 5.80 2.14
C HIS A 20 16.85 7.31 1.93
N ILE A 21 17.46 7.73 0.82
CA ILE A 21 17.63 9.15 0.51
C ILE A 21 16.30 9.80 0.17
N GLN A 22 15.45 9.13 -0.63
CA GLN A 22 14.14 9.68 -1.00
C GLN A 22 13.25 9.90 0.21
N VAL A 23 13.28 8.96 1.15
CA VAL A 23 12.57 9.01 2.42
C VAL A 23 13.02 10.18 3.29
N ASP A 24 14.33 10.30 3.53
CA ASP A 24 14.87 11.31 4.45
C ASP A 24 14.73 12.72 3.85
N GLU A 25 15.01 12.86 2.55
CA GLU A 25 14.77 14.10 1.81
C GLU A 25 13.28 14.48 1.85
N TYR A 26 12.38 13.50 1.74
CA TYR A 26 10.94 13.74 1.78
C TYR A 26 10.44 14.16 3.16
N LEU A 27 10.79 13.42 4.23
CA LEU A 27 10.46 13.77 5.62
C LEU A 27 11.01 15.15 6.02
N SER A 28 12.20 15.51 5.50
CA SER A 28 12.79 16.83 5.75
C SER A 28 12.09 17.97 5.00
N SER A 29 11.32 17.65 3.96
CA SER A 29 10.67 18.63 3.06
C SER A 29 9.16 18.76 3.26
N ALA A 30 8.52 17.77 3.90
CA ALA A 30 7.08 17.74 4.13
C ALA A 30 6.74 18.32 5.52
N SER A 31 5.76 19.21 5.57
CA SER A 31 5.18 19.71 6.81
C SER A 31 4.20 18.69 7.37
N VAL A 32 4.72 17.60 7.95
CA VAL A 32 3.87 16.62 8.65
C VAL A 32 3.18 17.34 9.80
N SER A 33 1.85 17.45 9.74
CA SER A 33 1.02 18.03 10.80
C SER A 33 -0.16 17.12 11.10
N ASP A 34 -0.78 17.27 12.27
CA ASP A 34 -1.98 16.50 12.62
C ASP A 34 -3.17 16.77 11.67
N ASP A 35 -3.18 17.93 10.99
CA ASP A 35 -4.20 18.32 10.00
C ASP A 35 -3.90 17.80 8.58
N GLU A 36 -2.65 17.35 8.34
CA GLU A 36 -2.12 16.88 7.06
C GLU A 36 -1.38 15.53 7.25
N PRO A 37 -2.12 14.44 7.59
CA PRO A 37 -1.50 13.15 7.84
C PRO A 37 -0.91 12.55 6.56
N GLU A 38 0.20 11.85 6.71
CA GLU A 38 0.82 11.06 5.65
C GLU A 38 0.49 9.58 5.82
N LEU A 39 0.61 8.84 4.71
CA LEU A 39 0.42 7.40 4.67
C LEU A 39 1.71 6.72 4.21
N ALA A 40 2.21 5.79 5.03
CA ALA A 40 3.33 4.94 4.69
C ALA A 40 2.88 3.50 4.46
N LEU A 41 3.43 2.84 3.44
CA LEU A 41 3.15 1.45 3.09
C LEU A 41 4.43 0.62 3.20
N HIS A 42 4.39 -0.43 4.02
CA HIS A 42 5.44 -1.43 4.13
C HIS A 42 5.00 -2.70 3.41
N TRP A 43 5.64 -2.98 2.28
CA TRP A 43 5.29 -4.09 1.40
C TRP A 43 5.92 -5.41 1.82
N ASP A 44 5.12 -6.47 1.95
CA ASP A 44 5.61 -7.83 2.15
C ASP A 44 6.04 -8.43 0.80
N GLN A 45 7.36 -8.53 0.58
CA GLN A 45 7.94 -9.03 -0.67
C GLN A 45 7.56 -10.50 -0.96
N GLN A 46 7.40 -11.32 0.07
CA GLN A 46 7.02 -12.71 -0.10
C GLN A 46 5.56 -12.81 -0.51
N ALA A 47 4.66 -12.09 0.17
CA ALA A 47 3.24 -12.04 -0.17
C ALA A 47 3.03 -11.44 -1.56
N LEU A 48 3.74 -10.37 -1.92
CA LEU A 48 3.71 -9.77 -3.27
C LEU A 48 4.13 -10.77 -4.35
N SER A 49 5.21 -11.51 -4.12
CA SER A 49 5.70 -12.50 -5.10
C SER A 49 4.68 -13.62 -5.32
N GLN A 50 4.05 -14.11 -4.25
CA GLN A 50 2.99 -15.12 -4.32
C GLN A 50 1.75 -14.57 -5.04
N PHE A 51 1.34 -13.36 -4.68
CA PHE A 51 0.21 -12.67 -5.29
C PHE A 51 0.41 -12.48 -6.79
N VAL A 52 1.59 -12.02 -7.23
CA VAL A 52 1.86 -11.77 -8.64
C VAL A 52 1.87 -13.06 -9.46
N ASN A 53 2.42 -14.15 -8.93
CA ASN A 53 2.37 -15.46 -9.58
C ASN A 53 0.91 -15.93 -9.78
N ALA A 54 0.07 -15.70 -8.78
CA ALA A 54 -1.35 -15.99 -8.86
C ALA A 54 -2.09 -15.05 -9.84
N ALA A 55 -1.83 -13.74 -9.77
CA ALA A 55 -2.42 -12.72 -10.63
C ALA A 55 -2.17 -13.00 -12.12
N ASN A 56 -0.94 -13.41 -12.45
CA ASN A 56 -0.56 -13.82 -13.80
C ASN A 56 -1.26 -15.10 -14.27
N SER A 57 -1.81 -15.89 -13.35
CA SER A 57 -2.50 -17.16 -13.60
C SER A 57 -4.02 -17.08 -13.43
N VAL A 58 -4.57 -15.92 -13.07
CA VAL A 58 -6.02 -15.70 -12.95
C VAL A 58 -6.70 -16.00 -14.29
N ASP A 59 -7.87 -16.63 -14.24
CA ASP A 59 -8.66 -16.98 -15.43
C ASP A 59 -8.91 -15.77 -16.34
N THR A 60 -8.83 -15.97 -17.66
CA THR A 60 -9.00 -14.90 -18.66
C THR A 60 -10.39 -14.30 -18.70
N GLY A 61 -11.40 -15.00 -18.18
CA GLY A 61 -12.77 -14.53 -18.03
C GLY A 61 -12.95 -13.50 -16.91
N VAL A 62 -11.98 -13.35 -16.00
CA VAL A 62 -11.95 -12.25 -15.02
C VAL A 62 -11.36 -11.03 -15.70
N ALA A 63 -12.11 -9.93 -15.76
CA ALA A 63 -11.66 -8.68 -16.35
C ALA A 63 -10.45 -8.12 -15.58
N MET A 64 -9.43 -7.66 -16.30
CA MET A 64 -8.32 -6.93 -15.68
C MET A 64 -8.73 -5.48 -15.40
N PRO A 65 -8.30 -4.89 -14.28
CA PRO A 65 -8.49 -3.48 -14.02
C PRO A 65 -7.73 -2.61 -15.02
N ASP A 66 -8.36 -1.54 -15.50
CA ASP A 66 -7.76 -0.61 -16.47
C ASP A 66 -6.58 0.20 -15.91
N TRP A 67 -6.42 0.22 -14.58
CA TRP A 67 -5.33 0.92 -13.90
C TRP A 67 -4.03 0.10 -13.84
N LEU A 68 -4.06 -1.20 -14.18
CA LEU A 68 -2.85 -2.00 -14.30
C LEU A 68 -2.10 -1.67 -15.59
N SER A 69 -0.80 -1.41 -15.46
CA SER A 69 0.07 -1.07 -16.59
C SER A 69 0.53 -2.29 -17.39
N GLN A 70 0.62 -3.46 -16.73
CA GLN A 70 1.08 -4.69 -17.35
C GLN A 70 -0.08 -5.66 -17.62
N PRO A 71 -0.08 -6.35 -18.76
CA PRO A 71 -1.06 -7.39 -19.04
C PRO A 71 -0.79 -8.63 -18.18
N ARG A 72 -1.84 -9.46 -18.02
CA ARG A 72 -1.74 -10.79 -17.41
C ARG A 72 -0.61 -11.60 -18.03
N GLY A 73 0.17 -12.27 -17.19
CA GLY A 73 1.36 -13.03 -17.58
C GLY A 73 2.65 -12.22 -17.55
N SER A 74 2.58 -10.89 -17.44
CA SER A 74 3.73 -9.98 -17.39
C SER A 74 3.76 -9.08 -16.15
N ILE A 75 2.83 -9.28 -15.20
CA ILE A 75 2.80 -8.53 -13.94
C ILE A 75 4.03 -8.93 -13.12
N THR A 76 4.68 -7.95 -12.49
CA THR A 76 5.82 -8.13 -11.59
C THR A 76 5.51 -7.51 -10.22
N PRO A 77 6.24 -7.87 -9.14
CA PRO A 77 6.09 -7.20 -7.84
C PRO A 77 6.33 -5.69 -7.91
N ASP A 78 7.28 -5.25 -8.74
CA ASP A 78 7.56 -3.83 -8.90
C ASP A 78 6.42 -3.12 -9.64
N SER A 79 5.92 -3.70 -10.74
CA SER A 79 4.84 -3.07 -11.51
C SER A 79 3.54 -2.97 -10.71
N ILE A 80 3.19 -3.99 -9.91
CA ILE A 80 1.96 -3.94 -9.11
C ILE A 80 2.05 -2.89 -8.00
N VAL A 81 3.21 -2.76 -7.34
CA VAL A 81 3.45 -1.72 -6.34
C VAL A 81 3.36 -0.34 -6.98
N GLU A 82 4.02 -0.13 -8.12
CA GLU A 82 3.94 1.14 -8.83
C GLU A 82 2.52 1.50 -9.27
N ASP A 83 1.75 0.54 -9.78
CA ASP A 83 0.38 0.76 -10.25
C ASP A 83 -0.56 1.08 -9.08
N ILE A 84 -0.44 0.37 -7.95
CA ILE A 84 -1.19 0.69 -6.72
C ILE A 84 -0.82 2.09 -6.22
N MET A 85 0.47 2.42 -6.15
CA MET A 85 0.91 3.75 -5.67
C MET A 85 0.46 4.87 -6.60
N LYS A 86 0.50 4.69 -7.93
CA LYS A 86 -0.03 5.65 -8.91
C LYS A 86 -1.53 5.82 -8.75
N LEU A 87 -2.27 4.74 -8.54
CA LEU A 87 -3.72 4.80 -8.32
C LEU A 87 -4.06 5.59 -7.05
N LEU A 88 -3.38 5.29 -5.94
CA LEU A 88 -3.54 6.02 -4.67
C LEU A 88 -3.15 7.50 -4.82
N ALA A 89 -2.08 7.80 -5.54
CA ALA A 89 -1.62 9.16 -5.80
C ALA A 89 -2.67 10.04 -6.51
N THR A 90 -3.64 9.46 -7.23
CA THR A 90 -4.74 10.24 -7.82
C THR A 90 -5.65 10.90 -6.77
N LYS A 91 -5.58 10.44 -5.51
CA LYS A 91 -6.35 10.96 -4.37
C LYS A 91 -5.50 11.61 -3.29
N ALA A 92 -4.22 11.23 -3.20
CA ALA A 92 -3.24 11.93 -2.39
C ALA A 92 -2.95 13.28 -3.06
N GLY A 93 -3.60 14.36 -2.63
CA GLY A 93 -3.43 15.67 -3.26
C GLY A 93 -2.03 16.28 -3.12
N GLY A 94 -1.14 15.62 -2.39
CA GLY A 94 0.25 16.01 -2.18
C GLY A 94 1.23 15.29 -3.11
N ARG A 95 2.42 15.02 -2.58
CA ARG A 95 3.48 14.24 -3.23
C ARG A 95 3.26 12.75 -2.95
N PHE A 96 3.86 11.93 -3.80
CA PHE A 96 3.86 10.48 -3.61
C PHE A 96 5.21 9.89 -4.00
N GLY A 97 5.60 8.84 -3.29
CA GLY A 97 6.74 7.99 -3.59
C GLY A 97 6.31 6.53 -3.66
N ARG A 98 7.26 5.61 -3.65
CA ARG A 98 6.99 4.17 -3.74
C ARG A 98 6.39 3.57 -2.47
N VAL A 99 6.56 4.23 -1.33
CA VAL A 99 6.14 3.76 0.00
C VAL A 99 5.39 4.82 0.79
N LEU A 100 5.19 6.02 0.24
CA LEU A 100 4.70 7.17 1.00
C LEU A 100 3.76 8.04 0.16
N LEU A 101 2.69 8.54 0.76
CA LEU A 101 1.70 9.44 0.17
C LEU A 101 1.47 10.60 1.14
N THR A 102 1.63 11.85 0.70
CA THR A 102 1.15 13.00 1.49
C THR A 102 -0.26 13.39 1.11
N THR A 103 -1.06 13.63 2.14
CA THR A 103 -2.36 14.26 1.99
C THR A 103 -2.24 15.71 2.42
N ASN A 104 -2.92 16.62 1.70
CA ASN A 104 -2.99 18.02 2.09
C ASN A 104 -4.23 18.28 2.96
N SER A 105 -4.98 17.23 3.34
CA SER A 105 -6.19 17.32 4.16
C SER A 105 -6.68 15.96 4.64
N LEU A 106 -7.37 15.96 5.78
CA LEU A 106 -8.13 14.80 6.28
C LEU A 106 -9.16 14.23 5.28
N VAL A 107 -9.71 15.06 4.39
CA VAL A 107 -10.64 14.60 3.34
C VAL A 107 -9.92 13.70 2.34
N GLN A 108 -8.71 14.09 1.91
CA GLN A 108 -7.88 13.29 1.00
C GLN A 108 -7.39 12.01 1.69
N PHE A 109 -7.07 12.07 2.99
CA PHE A 109 -6.78 10.89 3.78
C PHE A 109 -7.95 9.90 3.81
N GLY A 110 -9.18 10.39 4.07
CA GLY A 110 -10.38 9.55 3.99
C GLY A 110 -10.62 8.95 2.60
N GLN A 111 -10.30 9.69 1.53
CA GLN A 111 -10.37 9.18 0.16
C GLN A 111 -9.35 8.06 -0.09
N LEU A 112 -8.14 8.16 0.46
CA LEU A 112 -7.13 7.10 0.37
C LEU A 112 -7.58 5.83 1.09
N CYS A 113 -8.18 5.95 2.29
CA CYS A 113 -8.81 4.82 2.97
C CYS A 113 -9.88 4.14 2.10
N GLY A 114 -10.70 4.94 1.41
CA GLY A 114 -11.69 4.41 0.45
C GLY A 114 -11.06 3.72 -0.77
N MET A 115 -9.90 4.18 -1.23
CA MET A 115 -9.19 3.55 -2.36
C MET A 115 -8.60 2.19 -2.00
N PHE A 116 -8.13 1.98 -0.76
CA PHE A 116 -7.71 0.65 -0.33
C PHE A 116 -8.87 -0.35 -0.41
N ALA A 117 -10.04 0.03 0.10
CA ALA A 117 -11.24 -0.81 -0.02
C ALA A 117 -11.65 -1.05 -1.49
N TYR A 118 -11.55 -0.03 -2.35
CA TYR A 118 -11.81 -0.18 -3.78
C TYR A 118 -10.89 -1.21 -4.44
N ILE A 119 -9.59 -1.18 -4.14
CA ILE A 119 -8.61 -2.15 -4.66
C ILE A 119 -8.89 -3.55 -4.12
N GLU A 120 -9.17 -3.69 -2.83
CA GLU A 120 -9.46 -4.99 -2.18
C GLU A 120 -10.74 -5.66 -2.70
N ASN A 121 -11.72 -4.86 -3.14
CA ASN A 121 -13.00 -5.36 -3.66
C ASN A 121 -12.99 -5.55 -5.18
N ASP A 122 -11.88 -5.29 -5.86
CA ASP A 122 -11.76 -5.54 -7.29
C ASP A 122 -11.77 -7.06 -7.57
N ALA A 123 -12.55 -7.48 -8.57
CA ALA A 123 -12.75 -8.90 -8.88
C ALA A 123 -11.45 -9.62 -9.27
N PHE A 124 -10.54 -8.94 -9.96
CA PHE A 124 -9.24 -9.50 -10.33
C PHE A 124 -8.33 -9.61 -9.11
N MET A 125 -8.31 -8.57 -8.26
CA MET A 125 -7.51 -8.58 -7.03
C MET A 125 -7.96 -9.68 -6.07
N LEU A 126 -9.27 -9.86 -5.90
CA LEU A 126 -9.86 -10.96 -5.11
C LEU A 126 -9.49 -12.33 -5.68
N ALA A 127 -9.67 -12.54 -6.99
CA ALA A 127 -9.33 -13.80 -7.64
C ALA A 127 -7.84 -14.15 -7.50
N ALA A 128 -6.96 -13.15 -7.64
CA ALA A 128 -5.53 -13.31 -7.44
C ALA A 128 -5.19 -13.64 -5.99
N ALA A 129 -5.82 -12.95 -5.02
CA ALA A 129 -5.61 -13.17 -3.60
C ALA A 129 -6.05 -14.57 -3.16
N ASP A 130 -7.22 -15.02 -3.62
CA ASP A 130 -7.74 -16.35 -3.36
C ASP A 130 -6.84 -17.44 -3.95
N THR A 131 -6.37 -17.23 -5.19
CA THR A 131 -5.45 -18.15 -5.86
C THR A 131 -4.08 -18.20 -5.18
N ALA A 132 -3.61 -17.06 -4.66
CA ALA A 132 -2.37 -16.97 -3.89
C ALA A 132 -2.48 -17.58 -2.49
N GLY A 133 -3.69 -17.89 -2.02
CA GLY A 133 -3.92 -18.38 -0.67
C GLY A 133 -3.63 -17.35 0.41
N ILE A 134 -3.82 -16.05 0.10
CA ILE A 134 -3.71 -14.97 1.07
C ILE A 134 -4.81 -15.18 2.13
N SER A 135 -4.39 -15.52 3.35
CA SER A 135 -5.30 -15.79 4.48
C SER A 135 -5.51 -14.53 5.33
N ASP A 136 -6.44 -14.58 6.29
CA ASP A 136 -6.87 -13.44 7.11
C ASP A 136 -5.78 -12.88 8.09
N GLY A 137 -4.50 -13.21 7.86
CA GLY A 137 -3.35 -12.66 8.58
C GLY A 137 -2.15 -12.33 7.68
N THR A 138 -2.24 -12.55 6.37
CA THR A 138 -1.20 -12.18 5.40
C THR A 138 -1.75 -11.03 4.56
N THR A 139 -1.01 -9.93 4.46
CA THR A 139 -1.38 -8.76 3.64
C THR A 139 -0.26 -8.46 2.65
N LEU A 140 -0.59 -7.76 1.56
CA LEU A 140 0.42 -7.30 0.60
C LEU A 140 1.24 -6.15 1.18
N ALA A 141 0.60 -5.30 1.98
CA ALA A 141 1.28 -4.23 2.69
C ALA A 141 0.64 -3.93 4.05
N LYS A 142 1.48 -3.50 4.97
CA LYS A 142 1.06 -2.81 6.18
C LYS A 142 0.99 -1.32 5.93
N VAL A 143 -0.07 -0.67 6.40
CA VAL A 143 -0.31 0.76 6.20
C VAL A 143 -0.22 1.48 7.53
N PHE A 144 0.54 2.57 7.55
CA PHE A 144 0.76 3.38 8.74
C PHE A 144 0.33 4.81 8.48
N CYS A 145 -0.34 5.38 9.47
CA CYS A 145 -0.62 6.82 9.52
C CYS A 145 0.55 7.52 10.21
N VAL A 146 1.02 8.61 9.59
CA VAL A 146 2.10 9.44 10.10
C VAL A 146 1.58 10.85 10.30
N THR A 147 1.74 11.36 11.51
CA THR A 147 1.38 12.70 11.95
C THR A 147 2.55 13.30 12.73
N GLU A 148 2.50 14.60 13.07
CA GLU A 148 3.58 15.28 13.78
C GLU A 148 3.94 14.58 15.10
N GLY A 149 2.93 14.11 15.83
CA GLY A 149 3.10 13.34 17.07
C GLY A 149 3.58 11.90 16.90
N SER A 150 3.58 11.36 15.68
CA SER A 150 3.92 9.96 15.36
C SER A 150 5.09 9.81 14.39
N VAL A 151 5.79 10.89 14.03
CA VAL A 151 7.01 10.85 13.20
C VAL A 151 8.07 9.90 13.78
N SER A 152 8.15 9.78 15.11
CA SER A 152 9.07 8.87 15.80
C SER A 152 8.53 7.43 15.97
N ALA A 153 7.23 7.20 15.78
CA ALA A 153 6.58 5.91 15.93
C ALA A 153 5.25 5.90 15.15
N ALA A 154 5.30 5.50 13.88
CA ALA A 154 4.12 5.51 13.01
C ALA A 154 3.04 4.56 13.55
N VAL A 155 1.78 4.97 13.46
CA VAL A 155 0.66 4.22 14.03
C VAL A 155 0.07 3.30 12.95
N PRO A 156 0.02 1.96 13.17
CA PRO A 156 -0.66 1.05 12.25
C PRO A 156 -2.12 1.47 12.06
N MET A 157 -2.58 1.49 10.81
CA MET A 157 -3.98 1.80 10.53
C MET A 157 -4.85 0.57 10.72
N GLU A 158 -5.65 0.56 11.78
CA GLU A 158 -6.67 -0.46 11.93
C GLU A 158 -7.85 -0.18 11.01
N PHE A 159 -7.90 -0.89 9.87
CA PHE A 159 -9.12 -0.89 9.05
C PHE A 159 -10.23 -1.68 9.77
N PRO A 160 -11.49 -1.23 9.75
CA PRO A 160 -12.60 -1.92 10.40
C PRO A 160 -12.81 -3.33 9.79
N PRO A 161 -13.23 -4.33 10.59
CA PRO A 161 -13.55 -5.67 10.09
C PRO A 161 -14.51 -5.60 8.90
N LEU A 162 -14.16 -6.26 7.79
CA LEU A 162 -15.09 -6.38 6.67
C LEU A 162 -16.17 -7.39 7.08
N GLU A 163 -17.37 -6.89 7.40
CA GLU A 163 -18.49 -7.75 7.85
C GLU A 163 -18.99 -8.73 6.77
N ASN A 164 -18.55 -8.59 5.52
CA ASN A 164 -18.87 -9.53 4.45
C ASN A 164 -17.68 -9.64 3.49
N GLN A 165 -16.98 -10.77 3.57
CA GLN A 165 -16.09 -11.36 2.57
C GLN A 165 -15.32 -10.38 1.67
N SER A 166 -14.12 -10.00 2.10
CA SER A 166 -13.01 -9.73 1.18
C SER A 166 -11.71 -10.04 1.92
N ARG A 167 -10.77 -10.72 1.25
CA ARG A 167 -9.42 -10.91 1.78
C ARG A 167 -8.79 -9.54 1.96
N ARG A 168 -8.18 -9.26 3.12
CA ARG A 168 -7.45 -8.01 3.32
C ARG A 168 -6.11 -8.08 2.60
N LEU A 169 -5.87 -7.10 1.74
CA LEU A 169 -4.58 -6.88 1.10
C LEU A 169 -3.79 -5.80 1.83
N PHE A 170 -4.46 -4.96 2.62
CA PHE A 170 -3.88 -3.89 3.41
C PHE A 170 -4.28 -4.01 4.88
N SER A 171 -3.33 -3.76 5.80
CA SER A 171 -3.55 -3.89 7.25
C SER A 171 -2.79 -2.87 8.07
#